data_AF-A0A1A8XB32-F1
#
_entry.id   AF-A0A1A8XB32-F1
#
_cell.length_a   1.000
_cell.length_b   1.000
_cell.length_c   1.000
_cell.angle_alpha   90.00
_cell.angle_beta   90.00
_cell.angle_gamma   90.00
#
_symmetry.space_group_name_H-M   'P 1'
#
loop_
_entity.id
_entity.type
_entity.pdbx_description
1 polymer ?
#
loop_
_entity_poly.entity_id
_entity_poly.type
_entity_poly.pdbx_seq_one_letter_code
_entity_poly.pdbx_strand_id
1 'polypeptide(L)'
;MSKLRNNFTLSDLANKYNFIKELDLYKFYQELDKLHSDREKENLYNTFSHLGVEDPDVITFLNKISGILKRLSDKEISFDNVTKSKDKHCTYLKYWLYDKLIIDGLQKHDIKIISDFLNSKKNDLDKIVISDKP
;
A
#
# COMPACT_ATOMS: atom_id res chain seq x y z
N MET A 1 9.59 25.85 2.05
CA MET A 1 10.53 24.85 2.60
C MET A 1 10.68 23.74 1.57
N SER A 2 11.88 23.56 1.01
CA SER A 2 12.14 22.44 0.09
C SER A 2 12.01 21.14 0.88
N LYS A 3 10.94 20.37 0.64
CA LYS A 3 10.85 18.98 1.14
C LYS A 3 12.12 18.28 0.64
N LEU A 4 13.00 17.90 1.57
CA LEU A 4 14.16 17.07 1.28
C LEU A 4 13.57 15.77 0.72
N ARG A 5 13.49 15.64 -0.60
CA ARG A 5 13.08 14.40 -1.24
C ARG A 5 14.22 13.42 -0.97
N ASN A 6 14.04 12.69 0.11
CA ASN A 6 14.90 11.61 0.54
C ASN A 6 14.92 10.58 -0.60
N ASN A 7 16.01 10.55 -1.39
CA ASN A 7 16.24 9.68 -2.56
C ASN A 7 16.40 8.20 -2.17
N PHE A 8 15.51 7.68 -1.33
CA PHE A 8 15.60 6.34 -0.73
C PHE A 8 14.41 5.45 -1.09
N THR A 9 13.52 5.92 -1.99
CA THR A 9 12.44 5.06 -2.49
C THR A 9 13.02 3.94 -3.36
N LEU A 10 12.32 2.82 -3.46
CA LEU A 10 12.73 1.71 -4.32
C LEU A 10 12.87 2.16 -5.78
N SER A 11 12.03 3.09 -6.25
CA SER A 11 12.13 3.68 -7.59
C SER A 11 13.41 4.49 -7.77
N ASP A 12 13.80 5.31 -6.79
CA ASP A 12 15.06 6.07 -6.84
C ASP A 12 16.25 5.11 -6.87
N LEU A 13 16.22 4.05 -6.05
CA LEU A 13 17.25 3.02 -6.03
C LEU A 13 17.32 2.26 -7.36
N ALA A 14 16.19 1.89 -7.95
CA ALA A 14 16.12 1.19 -9.23
C ALA A 14 16.59 2.04 -10.41
N ASN A 15 16.44 3.37 -10.33
CA ASN A 15 17.02 4.29 -11.30
C ASN A 15 18.54 4.35 -11.20
N LYS A 16 19.09 4.21 -9.99
CA LYS A 16 20.55 4.22 -9.75
C LYS A 16 21.20 2.87 -10.03
N TYR A 17 20.51 1.77 -9.74
CA TYR A 17 21.04 0.42 -9.79
C TYR A 17 20.09 -0.50 -10.57
N ASN A 18 20.39 -0.76 -11.83
CA ASN A 18 19.51 -1.53 -12.73
C ASN A 18 19.18 -2.94 -12.23
N PHE A 19 20.08 -3.62 -11.50
CA PHE A 19 19.83 -4.96 -10.97
C PHE A 19 18.62 -4.99 -10.02
N ILE A 20 18.24 -3.87 -9.41
CA ILE A 20 17.07 -3.79 -8.54
C ILE A 20 15.79 -4.08 -9.32
N LYS A 21 15.73 -3.73 -10.61
CA LYS A 21 14.56 -4.00 -11.47
C LYS A 21 14.32 -5.49 -11.70
N GLU A 22 15.36 -6.31 -11.50
CA GLU A 22 15.27 -7.75 -11.66
C GLU A 22 14.71 -8.45 -10.40
N LEU A 23 14.76 -7.78 -9.24
CA LEU A 23 14.32 -8.31 -7.96
C LEU A 23 12.80 -8.47 -7.90
N ASP A 24 12.35 -9.55 -7.25
CA ASP A 24 10.92 -9.80 -6.99
C ASP A 24 10.26 -8.61 -6.29
N LEU A 25 10.94 -7.95 -5.35
CA LEU A 25 10.43 -6.77 -4.65
C LEU A 25 10.03 -5.66 -5.61
N TYR A 26 10.86 -5.37 -6.62
CA TYR A 26 10.58 -4.32 -7.59
C TYR A 26 9.42 -4.69 -8.51
N LYS A 27 9.37 -5.94 -8.99
CA LYS A 27 8.25 -6.44 -9.80
C LYS A 27 6.94 -6.42 -9.01
N PHE A 28 6.99 -6.75 -7.73
CA PHE A 28 5.84 -6.68 -6.82
C PHE A 28 5.32 -5.25 -6.68
N TYR A 29 6.22 -4.28 -6.51
CA TYR A 29 5.88 -2.86 -6.52
C TYR A 29 5.19 -2.43 -7.81
N GLN A 30 5.65 -2.89 -8.97
CA GLN A 30 5.04 -2.54 -10.25
C GLN A 30 3.60 -3.03 -10.36
N GLU A 31 3.30 -4.25 -9.88
CA GLU A 31 1.93 -4.75 -9.87
C GLU A 31 1.04 -3.96 -8.90
N LEU A 32 1.53 -3.61 -7.71
CA LEU A 32 0.81 -2.73 -6.78
C LEU A 32 0.59 -1.33 -7.34
N ASP A 33 1.57 -0.78 -8.05
CA ASP A 33 1.49 0.57 -8.62
C ASP A 33 0.45 0.68 -9.74
N LYS A 34 0.25 -0.40 -10.52
CA LYS A 34 -0.85 -0.48 -11.50
C LYS A 34 -2.20 -0.34 -10.80
N LEU A 35 -2.40 -1.12 -9.73
CA LEU A 35 -3.64 -1.08 -8.95
C LEU A 35 -3.85 0.26 -8.24
N HIS A 36 -2.78 0.85 -7.72
CA HIS A 36 -2.82 2.17 -7.07
C HIS A 36 -3.10 3.32 -8.05
N SER A 37 -2.83 3.11 -9.34
CA SER A 37 -3.12 4.06 -10.41
C SER A 37 -4.54 3.92 -10.97
N ASP A 38 -5.21 2.80 -10.71
CA ASP A 38 -6.60 2.59 -11.09
C ASP A 38 -7.49 3.58 -10.35
N ARG A 39 -8.20 4.41 -11.12
CA ARG A 39 -9.16 5.38 -10.58
C ARG A 39 -10.46 4.68 -10.24
N GLU A 40 -10.51 3.91 -9.16
CA GLU A 40 -11.80 3.55 -8.60
C GLU A 40 -12.45 4.80 -7.99
N LYS A 41 -13.57 5.20 -8.60
CA LYS A 41 -14.42 6.33 -8.20
C LYS A 41 -15.31 6.01 -6.99
N GLU A 42 -14.93 5.08 -6.12
CA GLU A 42 -15.68 4.91 -4.88
C GLU A 42 -15.27 6.02 -3.92
N ASN A 43 -16.13 7.02 -3.81
CA ASN A 43 -15.93 8.16 -2.94
C ASN A 43 -16.21 7.71 -1.49
N LEU A 44 -15.28 6.96 -0.87
CA LEU A 44 -15.42 6.48 0.52
C LEU A 44 -15.16 7.60 1.55
N TYR A 45 -15.35 8.86 1.18
CA TYR A 45 -15.24 10.02 2.08
C TYR A 45 -16.09 9.81 3.35
N ASN A 46 -17.32 9.32 3.17
CA ASN A 46 -18.21 8.98 4.28
C ASN A 46 -17.64 7.86 5.16
N THR A 47 -16.92 6.91 4.58
CA THR A 47 -16.31 5.79 5.30
C THR A 47 -15.18 6.23 6.21
N PHE A 48 -14.46 7.32 5.93
CA PHE A 48 -13.35 7.78 6.79
C PHE A 48 -13.71 8.94 7.72
N SER A 49 -14.90 9.51 7.57
CA SER A 49 -15.40 10.61 8.44
C SER A 49 -15.31 10.28 9.93
N HIS A 50 -15.59 9.02 10.33
CA HIS A 50 -15.51 8.57 11.72
C HIS A 50 -14.08 8.54 12.30
N LEU A 51 -13.06 8.60 11.46
CA LEU A 51 -11.65 8.65 11.86
C LEU A 51 -11.17 10.09 12.09
N GLY A 52 -12.04 11.09 11.92
CA GLY A 52 -11.68 12.51 12.06
C GLY A 52 -10.68 12.98 11.00
N VAL A 53 -10.63 12.30 9.85
CA VAL A 53 -9.74 12.64 8.74
C VAL A 53 -10.43 13.66 7.86
N GLU A 54 -9.88 14.87 7.85
CA GLU A 54 -10.36 15.97 7.01
C GLU A 54 -9.39 16.28 5.87
N ASP A 55 -8.14 15.80 5.95
CA ASP A 55 -7.12 16.00 4.93
C ASP A 55 -7.47 15.19 3.66
N PRO A 56 -7.74 15.86 2.52
CA PRO A 56 -8.09 15.20 1.27
C PRO A 56 -7.01 14.26 0.73
N ASP A 57 -5.73 14.54 0.98
CA ASP A 57 -4.62 13.71 0.54
C ASP A 57 -4.58 12.40 1.35
N VAL A 58 -4.83 12.47 2.66
CA VAL A 58 -4.95 11.29 3.52
C VAL A 58 -6.17 10.46 3.15
N ILE A 59 -7.32 11.09 2.90
CA ILE A 59 -8.54 10.40 2.46
C ILE A 59 -8.29 9.70 1.12
N THR A 60 -7.63 10.39 0.18
CA THR A 60 -7.28 9.81 -1.13
C THR A 60 -6.36 8.61 -0.97
N PHE A 61 -5.36 8.70 -0.09
CA PHE A 61 -4.46 7.59 0.22
C PHE A 61 -5.22 6.39 0.80
N LEU A 62 -6.05 6.63 1.83
CA LEU A 62 -6.84 5.59 2.49
C LEU A 62 -7.81 4.90 1.53
N ASN A 63 -8.43 5.65 0.62
CA ASN A 63 -9.28 5.09 -0.45
C ASN A 63 -8.51 4.09 -1.31
N LYS A 64 -7.36 4.50 -1.85
CA LYS A 64 -6.55 3.65 -2.74
C LYS A 64 -6.06 2.39 -2.04
N ILE A 65 -5.57 2.53 -0.81
CA ILE A 65 -5.11 1.39 -0.01
C ILE A 65 -6.26 0.44 0.31
N SER A 66 -7.44 0.97 0.65
CA SER A 66 -8.63 0.14 0.92
C SER A 66 -9.04 -0.68 -0.30
N GLY A 67 -9.02 -0.08 -1.49
CA GLY A 67 -9.30 -0.80 -2.75
C GLY A 67 -8.31 -1.95 -3.00
N ILE A 68 -7.01 -1.69 -2.84
CA ILE A 68 -5.97 -2.73 -2.99
C ILE A 68 -6.18 -3.87 -1.98
N LEU A 69 -6.41 -3.53 -0.71
CA LEU A 69 -6.63 -4.52 0.34
C LEU A 69 -7.89 -5.36 0.10
N LYS A 70 -8.96 -4.75 -0.42
CA LYS A 70 -10.19 -5.45 -0.80
C LYS A 70 -9.97 -6.39 -1.98
N ARG A 71 -9.28 -5.95 -3.04
CA ARG A 71 -8.95 -6.83 -4.18
C ARG A 71 -8.06 -8.00 -3.76
N LEU A 72 -7.13 -7.79 -2.83
CA LEU A 72 -6.33 -8.86 -2.23
C LEU A 72 -7.19 -9.81 -1.40
N SER A 73 -8.13 -9.28 -0.62
CA SER A 73 -9.12 -10.04 0.15
C SER A 73 -9.93 -10.98 -0.72
N ASP A 74 -10.47 -10.42 -1.80
CA ASP A 74 -11.41 -11.09 -2.69
C ASP A 74 -10.67 -12.04 -3.66
N LYS A 75 -9.34 -12.14 -3.54
CA LYS A 75 -8.45 -12.94 -4.40
C LYS A 75 -8.57 -12.60 -5.89
N GLU A 76 -9.04 -11.40 -6.21
CA GLU A 76 -9.09 -10.87 -7.57
C GLU A 76 -7.68 -10.65 -8.14
N ILE A 77 -6.71 -10.45 -7.25
CA ILE A 77 -5.30 -10.29 -7.56
C ILE A 77 -4.45 -11.27 -6.73
N SER A 78 -3.46 -11.86 -7.38
CA SER A 78 -2.44 -12.70 -6.77
C SER A 78 -1.06 -12.29 -7.26
N PHE A 79 -0.07 -12.42 -6.38
CA PHE A 79 1.35 -12.16 -6.67
C PHE A 79 2.19 -13.44 -6.70
N ASP A 80 1.55 -14.61 -6.80
CA ASP A 80 2.25 -15.90 -6.86
C ASP A 80 3.15 -16.04 -8.10
N ASN A 81 2.85 -15.27 -9.15
CA ASN A 81 3.68 -15.12 -10.35
C ASN A 81 4.97 -14.33 -10.10
N VAL A 82 4.99 -13.44 -9.09
CA VAL A 82 6.17 -12.66 -8.70
C VAL A 82 7.01 -13.42 -7.69
N THR A 83 6.38 -13.96 -6.64
CA THR A 83 7.07 -14.79 -5.65
C THR A 83 6.08 -15.75 -5.00
N LYS A 84 6.47 -17.01 -4.80
CA LYS A 84 5.59 -18.02 -4.16
C LYS A 84 5.57 -17.94 -2.64
N SER A 85 6.42 -17.09 -2.05
CA SER A 85 6.55 -16.97 -0.59
C SER A 85 5.55 -15.96 -0.04
N LYS A 86 4.52 -16.46 0.66
CA LYS A 86 3.51 -15.61 1.31
C LYS A 86 4.12 -14.64 2.32
N ASP A 87 5.16 -15.05 3.06
CA ASP A 87 5.88 -14.16 4.00
C ASP A 87 6.54 -12.97 3.29
N LYS A 88 7.01 -13.18 2.05
CA LYS A 88 7.55 -12.10 1.22
C LYS A 88 6.44 -11.15 0.75
N HIS A 89 5.24 -11.63 0.45
CA HIS A 89 4.12 -10.75 0.04
C HIS A 89 3.81 -9.69 1.10
N CYS A 90 3.64 -10.11 2.36
CA CYS A 90 3.37 -9.18 3.47
C CYS A 90 4.53 -8.20 3.68
N THR A 91 5.77 -8.70 3.59
CA THR A 91 6.98 -7.87 3.72
C THR A 91 7.05 -6.81 2.61
N TYR A 92 6.80 -7.22 1.36
CA TYR A 92 6.86 -6.34 0.20
C TYR A 92 5.74 -5.30 0.22
N LEU A 93 4.51 -5.69 0.59
CA LEU A 93 3.39 -4.78 0.76
C LEU A 93 3.69 -3.72 1.85
N LYS A 94 4.31 -4.13 2.96
CA LYS A 94 4.70 -3.22 4.04
C LYS A 94 5.73 -2.18 3.56
N TYR A 95 6.76 -2.60 2.84
CA TYR A 95 7.74 -1.66 2.29
C TYR A 95 7.14 -0.76 1.23
N TRP A 96 6.28 -1.30 0.37
CA TRP A 96 5.56 -0.53 -0.62
C TRP A 96 4.73 0.59 0.01
N LEU A 97 3.99 0.27 1.07
CA LEU A 97 3.23 1.26 1.81
C LEU A 97 4.13 2.38 2.35
N TYR A 98 5.28 2.04 2.94
CA TYR A 98 6.23 3.04 3.45
C TYR A 98 6.77 3.95 2.36
N ASP A 99 7.10 3.42 1.19
CA ASP A 99 7.51 4.24 0.05
C ASP A 99 6.39 5.17 -0.41
N LYS A 100 5.12 4.73 -0.43
CA LYS A 100 4.00 5.62 -0.78
C LYS A 100 3.78 6.73 0.24
N LEU A 101 3.91 6.44 1.54
CA LEU A 101 3.86 7.47 2.58
C LEU A 101 4.94 8.55 2.36
N ILE A 102 6.15 8.14 1.97
CA ILE A 102 7.27 9.04 1.68
C ILE A 102 7.00 9.86 0.40
N ILE A 103 6.56 9.19 -0.68
CA ILE A 103 6.32 9.80 -1.99
C ILE A 103 5.19 10.84 -1.93
N ASP A 104 4.08 10.49 -1.29
CA ASP A 104 2.93 11.37 -1.13
C ASP A 104 3.21 12.49 -0.11
N GLY A 105 4.33 12.40 0.61
CA GLY A 105 4.83 13.46 1.49
C GLY A 105 3.94 13.67 2.71
N LEU A 106 3.29 12.60 3.17
CA LEU A 106 2.40 12.56 4.31
C LEU A 106 3.18 12.83 5.60
N GLN A 107 2.61 13.65 6.47
CA GLN A 107 3.25 14.13 7.68
C GLN A 107 3.05 13.15 8.84
N LYS A 108 3.77 13.36 9.94
CA LYS A 108 3.75 12.47 11.11
C LYS A 108 2.33 12.22 11.67
N HIS A 109 1.45 13.22 11.58
CA HIS A 109 0.06 13.09 12.05
C HIS A 109 -0.76 12.17 11.14
N ASP A 110 -0.60 12.29 9.83
CA ASP A 110 -1.22 11.42 8.82
C ASP A 110 -0.80 9.96 8.98
N ILE A 111 0.48 9.73 9.24
CA ILE A 111 1.03 8.37 9.44
C ILE A 111 0.36 7.68 10.62
N LYS A 112 0.06 8.42 11.70
CA LYS A 112 -0.63 7.86 12.87
C LYS A 112 -2.05 7.42 12.50
N ILE A 113 -2.80 8.28 11.84
CA ILE A 113 -4.16 8.01 11.38
C ILE A 113 -4.19 6.76 10.47
N ILE A 114 -3.28 6.71 9.50
CA ILE A 114 -3.17 5.59 8.57
C ILE A 114 -2.81 4.29 9.30
N SER A 115 -1.87 4.36 10.25
CA SER A 115 -1.50 3.20 11.06
C SER A 115 -2.66 2.70 11.91
N ASP A 116 -3.41 3.61 12.54
CA ASP A 116 -4.57 3.26 13.37
C ASP A 116 -5.67 2.62 12.52
N PHE A 117 -5.92 3.16 11.31
CA PHE A 117 -6.83 2.56 10.34
C PHE A 117 -6.41 1.14 9.95
N LEU A 118 -5.16 0.94 9.53
CA LEU A 118 -4.64 -0.38 9.13
C LEU A 118 -4.71 -1.39 10.28
N ASN A 119 -4.41 -0.96 11.51
CA ASN A 119 -4.54 -1.79 12.69
C ASN A 119 -6.00 -2.16 12.99
N SER A 120 -6.96 -1.25 12.78
CA SER A 120 -8.39 -1.55 12.95
C SER A 120 -8.87 -2.61 11.95
N LYS A 121 -8.34 -2.61 10.72
CA LYS A 121 -8.63 -3.58 9.67
C LYS A 121 -7.87 -4.89 9.79
N LYS A 122 -6.90 -4.99 10.70
CA LYS A 122 -6.08 -6.18 10.88
C LYS A 122 -6.90 -7.45 11.12
N ASN A 123 -7.95 -7.39 11.94
CA ASN A 123 -8.81 -8.55 12.21
C ASN A 123 -9.66 -8.97 11.00
N ASP A 124 -10.02 -8.03 10.13
CA ASP A 124 -10.73 -8.33 8.88
C ASP A 124 -9.74 -8.95 7.87
N LEU A 125 -8.52 -8.41 7.79
CA LEU A 125 -7.39 -8.94 7.00
C LEU A 125 -6.89 -10.32 7.48
N ASP A 126 -6.90 -10.59 8.78
CA ASP A 126 -6.49 -11.88 9.33
C ASP A 126 -7.53 -12.98 9.01
N LYS A 127 -8.83 -12.65 8.93
CA LYS A 127 -9.88 -13.58 8.49
C LYS A 127 -9.70 -13.99 7.02
N ILE A 128 -9.17 -13.10 6.19
CA ILE A 128 -8.82 -13.36 4.78
C ILE A 128 -7.66 -14.34 4.68
N VAL A 129 -6.65 -14.25 5.56
CA VAL A 129 -5.48 -15.13 5.57
C VAL A 129 -5.82 -16.53 6.11
N ILE A 130 -6.79 -16.65 7.01
CA ILE A 130 -7.15 -17.91 7.69
C ILE A 130 -8.19 -18.74 6.90
N SER A 131 -9.03 -18.12 6.07
CA SER A 131 -10.06 -18.84 5.29
C SER A 131 -9.51 -19.72 4.16
N ASP A 132 -8.19 -19.74 3.96
CA ASP A 132 -7.47 -20.58 2.99
C ASP A 132 -6.71 -21.77 3.61
N LYS A 133 -7.04 -22.14 4.86
CA LYS A 133 -6.57 -23.42 5.40
C LYS A 133 -7.52 -24.53 4.94
N PRO A 134 -7.01 -25.62 4.33
CA PRO A 134 -7.82 -26.69 3.73
C PRO A 134 -8.75 -27.39 4.71
#